data_AF-A0A165AF75-F1
#
_entry.id   AF-A0A165AF75-F1
#
_cell.length_a   1.000
_cell.length_b   1.000
_cell.length_c   1.000
_cell.angle_alpha   90.00
_cell.angle_beta   90.00
_cell.angle_gamma   90.00
#
_symmetry.space_group_name_H-M   'P 1'
#
loop_
_entity.id
_entity.type
_entity.pdbx_description
1 polymer ?
#
loop_
_entity_poly.entity_id
_entity_poly.type
_entity_poly.pdbx_seq_one_letter_code
_entity_poly.pdbx_strand_id
1 'polypeptide(L)'
;MNKLFFIAAFLTVVIAAPQGKKETEEPQIVVNSQSDVRNLDGSSQWSYTQSDGTTREETQVQKKIKSISTDSYGKQTVNEEIGNTNKGSSYWISPEGQKISLTWVADEGGFQPKGDHLPVAPVHVFTLPVAPALPYQRTGLGY
;
A
#
# COMPACT_ATOMS: atom_id res chain seq x y z
N MET A 1 -14.55 56.17 60.90
CA MET A 1 -14.65 55.02 61.82
C MET A 1 -14.30 53.75 61.03
N ASN A 2 -13.02 53.38 61.09
CA ASN A 2 -12.41 52.05 60.96
C ASN A 2 -12.76 51.06 59.83
N LYS A 3 -11.67 50.70 59.11
CA LYS A 3 -11.30 49.41 58.49
C LYS A 3 -11.69 49.19 57.02
N LEU A 4 -10.70 49.25 56.13
CA LEU A 4 -10.27 48.07 55.37
C LEU A 4 -8.88 48.30 54.75
N PHE A 5 -7.86 47.73 55.38
CA PHE A 5 -6.62 47.36 54.71
C PHE A 5 -6.92 46.08 53.92
N PHE A 6 -6.72 46.07 52.61
CA PHE A 6 -6.35 44.83 51.92
C PHE A 6 -5.16 45.10 51.00
N ILE A 7 -4.12 44.37 51.33
CA ILE A 7 -2.76 44.40 50.84
C ILE A 7 -2.70 43.84 49.42
N ALA A 8 -1.79 44.44 48.66
CA ALA A 8 -1.26 44.00 47.37
C ALA A 8 -1.23 42.47 47.17
N ALA A 9 -1.90 42.01 46.12
CA ALA A 9 -1.51 40.80 45.39
C ALA A 9 -0.91 41.25 44.05
N PHE A 10 0.41 41.39 44.04
CA PHE A 10 1.23 41.67 42.88
C PHE A 10 1.58 40.33 42.20
N LEU A 11 1.69 40.33 40.86
CA LEU A 11 2.35 39.31 40.01
C LEU A 11 1.63 37.94 39.90
N THR A 12 1.37 37.32 38.74
CA THR A 12 1.73 37.50 37.33
C THR A 12 0.62 36.86 36.50
N VAL A 13 0.12 37.53 35.45
CA VAL A 13 -0.49 36.82 34.33
C VAL A 13 0.66 36.55 33.37
N VAL A 14 1.21 35.33 33.38
CA VAL A 14 2.03 34.88 32.27
C VAL A 14 1.08 34.75 31.07
N ILE A 15 1.05 35.80 30.25
CA ILE A 15 0.56 35.68 28.88
C ILE A 15 1.62 34.86 28.16
N ALA A 16 1.51 33.53 28.23
CA ALA A 16 2.17 32.66 27.27
C ALA A 16 1.41 32.80 25.95
N ALA A 17 1.58 33.94 25.27
CA ALA A 17 1.27 34.00 23.85
C ALA A 17 2.32 33.13 23.15
N PRO A 18 1.94 32.04 22.46
CA PRO A 18 2.91 31.28 21.70
C PRO A 18 3.51 32.19 20.64
N GLN A 19 4.75 32.63 20.84
CA GLN A 19 5.58 33.21 19.79
C GLN A 19 6.12 32.07 18.91
N GLY A 20 5.20 31.37 18.24
CA GLY A 20 5.55 30.55 17.09
C GLY A 20 5.84 31.48 15.93
N LYS A 21 7.03 31.34 15.34
CA LYS A 21 7.33 31.96 14.03
C LYS A 21 6.17 31.62 13.10
N LYS A 22 5.71 32.59 12.29
CA LYS A 22 4.84 32.28 11.16
C LYS A 22 5.64 31.45 10.16
N GLU A 23 5.78 30.15 10.43
CA GLU A 23 5.91 29.17 9.37
C GLU A 23 4.75 29.44 8.44
N THR A 24 5.05 29.61 7.15
CA THR A 24 4.03 29.61 6.12
C THR A 24 3.21 28.35 6.33
N GLU A 25 2.02 28.48 6.93
CA GLU A 25 1.12 27.36 7.10
C GLU A 25 0.83 26.84 5.69
N GLU A 26 1.42 25.70 5.34
CA GLU A 26 1.05 25.01 4.12
C GLU A 26 -0.47 24.78 4.18
N PRO A 27 -1.19 25.01 3.08
CA PRO A 27 -2.64 24.89 3.09
C PRO A 27 -3.02 23.49 3.58
N GLN A 28 -3.86 23.43 4.61
CA GLN A 28 -4.34 22.17 5.14
C GLN A 28 -5.01 21.36 4.02
N ILE A 29 -4.55 20.12 3.81
CA ILE A 29 -5.16 19.21 2.85
C ILE A 29 -6.44 18.63 3.47
N VAL A 30 -7.57 18.82 2.81
CA VAL A 30 -8.89 18.36 3.26
C VAL A 30 -9.49 17.35 2.28
N VAL A 31 -10.43 16.52 2.74
CA VAL A 31 -11.18 15.61 1.87
C VAL A 31 -12.33 16.38 1.22
N ASN A 32 -12.34 16.45 -0.11
CA ASN A 32 -13.36 17.14 -0.90
C ASN A 32 -14.53 16.22 -1.29
N SER A 33 -14.26 14.93 -1.46
CA SER A 33 -15.30 13.94 -1.75
C SER A 33 -14.90 12.56 -1.21
N GLN A 34 -15.89 11.76 -0.82
CA GLN A 34 -15.69 10.40 -0.35
C GLN A 34 -16.91 9.52 -0.70
N SER A 35 -16.68 8.22 -0.86
CA SER A 35 -17.70 7.19 -1.01
C SER A 35 -17.27 5.94 -0.24
N ASP A 36 -18.21 5.27 0.41
CA ASP A 36 -18.01 3.99 1.11
C ASP A 36 -19.27 3.14 0.92
N VAL A 37 -19.12 2.01 0.25
CA VAL A 37 -20.17 1.02 -0.02
C VAL A 37 -19.75 -0.30 0.62
N ARG A 38 -20.63 -0.83 1.48
CA ARG A 38 -20.47 -2.13 2.16
C ARG A 38 -21.65 -3.02 1.81
N ASN A 39 -21.37 -4.17 1.20
CA ASN A 39 -22.40 -5.12 0.80
C ASN A 39 -22.49 -6.29 1.80
N LEU A 40 -23.65 -6.94 1.83
CA LEU A 40 -23.91 -8.08 2.72
C LEU A 40 -23.13 -9.35 2.31
N ASP A 41 -22.72 -9.44 1.04
CA ASP A 41 -21.93 -10.54 0.49
C ASP A 41 -20.44 -10.46 0.83
N GLY A 42 -20.03 -9.50 1.66
CA GLY A 42 -18.64 -9.28 2.05
C GLY A 42 -17.83 -8.48 1.03
N SER A 43 -18.42 -8.05 -0.08
CA SER A 43 -17.78 -7.09 -0.99
C SER A 43 -17.91 -5.66 -0.48
N SER A 44 -16.91 -4.83 -0.78
CA SER A 44 -16.95 -3.41 -0.45
C SER A 44 -16.17 -2.57 -1.47
N GLN A 45 -16.51 -1.29 -1.54
CA GLN A 45 -15.80 -0.32 -2.35
C GLN A 45 -15.74 1.01 -1.60
N TRP A 46 -14.58 1.64 -1.58
CA TRP A 46 -14.44 2.98 -1.02
C TRP A 46 -13.52 3.82 -1.87
N SER A 47 -13.72 5.14 -1.81
CA SER A 47 -12.87 6.12 -2.51
C SER A 47 -12.87 7.46 -1.79
N TYR A 48 -11.79 8.23 -1.90
CA TYR A 48 -11.77 9.64 -1.51
C TYR A 48 -10.93 10.49 -2.46
N THR A 49 -11.25 11.79 -2.50
CA THR A 49 -10.46 12.84 -3.18
C THR A 49 -10.11 13.93 -2.19
N GLN A 50 -8.86 14.36 -2.20
CA GLN A 50 -8.35 15.43 -1.36
C GLN A 50 -8.21 16.76 -2.14
N SER A 51 -8.09 17.87 -1.42
CA SER A 51 -8.03 19.23 -1.98
C SER A 51 -6.77 19.53 -2.78
N ASP A 52 -5.71 18.75 -2.58
CA ASP A 52 -4.47 18.76 -3.37
C ASP A 52 -4.58 17.96 -4.69
N GLY A 53 -5.73 17.34 -4.95
CA GLY A 53 -5.97 16.47 -6.10
C GLY A 53 -5.53 15.03 -5.91
N THR A 54 -5.05 14.65 -4.71
CA THR A 54 -4.75 13.25 -4.39
C THR A 54 -6.05 12.44 -4.35
N THR A 55 -6.04 11.27 -4.99
CA THR A 55 -7.18 10.35 -4.98
C THR A 55 -6.74 8.96 -4.57
N ARG A 56 -7.66 8.23 -3.95
CA ARG A 56 -7.50 6.82 -3.64
C ARG A 56 -8.82 6.10 -3.72
N GLU A 57 -8.78 4.88 -4.25
CA GLU A 57 -9.92 3.98 -4.32
C GLU A 57 -9.48 2.53 -4.06
N GLU A 58 -10.40 1.75 -3.51
CA GLU A 58 -10.22 0.32 -3.28
C GLU A 58 -11.54 -0.42 -3.45
N THR A 59 -11.46 -1.61 -4.03
CA THR A 59 -12.55 -2.58 -4.13
C THR A 59 -12.08 -3.89 -3.54
N GLN A 60 -12.93 -4.49 -2.71
CA GLN A 60 -12.72 -5.78 -2.08
C GLN A 60 -13.84 -6.74 -2.47
N VAL A 61 -13.48 -7.98 -2.76
CA VAL A 61 -14.41 -9.08 -2.99
C VAL A 61 -13.96 -10.29 -2.17
N GLN A 62 -14.90 -10.93 -1.46
CA GLN A 62 -14.65 -12.18 -0.76
C GLN A 62 -14.74 -13.36 -1.72
N LYS A 63 -13.78 -14.29 -1.62
CA LYS A 63 -13.71 -15.50 -2.45
C LYS A 63 -13.46 -16.73 -1.60
N LYS A 64 -13.93 -17.87 -2.09
CA LYS A 64 -13.57 -19.17 -1.55
C LYS A 64 -12.24 -19.60 -2.16
N ILE A 65 -11.23 -19.79 -1.32
CA ILE A 65 -9.89 -20.24 -1.70
C ILE A 65 -9.77 -21.71 -1.29
N LYS A 66 -9.19 -22.52 -2.16
CA LYS A 66 -8.87 -23.92 -1.82
C LYS A 66 -7.43 -23.98 -1.33
N SER A 67 -7.23 -24.37 -0.08
CA SER A 67 -5.89 -24.66 0.45
C SER A 67 -5.66 -26.16 0.46
N ILE A 68 -4.43 -26.59 0.15
CA ILE A 68 -4.05 -28.00 0.19
C ILE A 68 -3.10 -28.17 1.36
N SER A 69 -3.53 -28.88 2.40
CA SER A 69 -2.65 -29.31 3.48
C SER A 69 -2.16 -30.73 3.21
N THR A 70 -0.88 -30.99 3.49
CA THR A 70 -0.27 -32.32 3.38
C THR A 70 0.17 -32.75 4.78
N ASP A 71 -0.28 -33.92 5.23
CA ASP A 71 0.18 -34.46 6.52
C ASP A 71 1.59 -35.06 6.43
N SER A 72 2.17 -35.45 7.58
CA SER A 72 3.50 -36.07 7.65
C SER A 72 3.61 -37.40 6.89
N TYR A 73 2.50 -37.98 6.43
CA TYR A 73 2.42 -39.22 5.67
C TYR A 73 2.13 -38.97 4.17
N GLY A 74 2.09 -37.71 3.73
CA GLY A 74 1.88 -37.35 2.33
C GLY A 74 0.42 -37.32 1.88
N LYS A 75 -0.55 -37.49 2.78
CA LYS A 75 -1.98 -37.41 2.44
C LYS A 75 -2.37 -35.94 2.27
N GLN A 76 -2.87 -35.61 1.08
CA GLN A 76 -3.41 -34.29 0.78
C GLN A 76 -4.86 -34.17 1.26
N THR A 77 -5.16 -33.08 1.96
CA THR A 77 -6.51 -32.68 2.33
C THR A 77 -6.79 -31.31 1.72
N VAL A 78 -7.91 -31.20 0.99
CA VAL A 78 -8.37 -29.93 0.44
C VAL A 78 -9.27 -29.27 1.46
N ASN A 79 -8.88 -28.09 1.93
CA ASN A 79 -9.71 -27.25 2.79
C ASN A 79 -10.28 -26.10 1.96
N GLU A 80 -11.53 -25.73 2.27
CA GLU A 80 -12.12 -24.49 1.74
C GLU A 80 -11.94 -23.40 2.78
N GLU A 81 -11.18 -22.38 2.42
CA GLU A 81 -10.95 -21.19 3.22
C GLU A 81 -11.66 -20.01 2.57
N ILE A 82 -11.99 -19.02 3.39
CA ILE A 82 -12.52 -17.76 2.90
C ILE A 82 -11.36 -16.77 2.86
N GLY A 83 -11.10 -16.21 1.69
CA GLY A 83 -10.12 -15.15 1.51
C GLY A 83 -10.68 -13.95 0.77
N ASN A 84 -9.84 -12.96 0.56
CA ASN A 84 -10.23 -11.68 -0.02
C ASN A 84 -9.36 -11.39 -1.23
N THR A 85 -9.97 -10.77 -2.25
CA THR A 85 -9.24 -10.12 -3.35
C THR A 85 -9.47 -8.65 -3.22
N ASN A 86 -8.40 -7.88 -3.10
CA ASN A 86 -8.48 -6.42 -3.08
C ASN A 86 -7.81 -5.88 -4.34
N LYS A 87 -8.33 -4.79 -4.87
CA LYS A 87 -7.68 -3.99 -5.92
C LYS A 87 -7.90 -2.53 -5.62
N GLY A 88 -6.98 -1.69 -6.04
CA GLY A 88 -7.12 -0.26 -5.83
C GLY A 88 -6.29 0.55 -6.78
N SER A 89 -6.55 1.85 -6.74
CA SER A 89 -5.75 2.85 -7.43
C SER A 89 -5.51 4.06 -6.54
N SER A 90 -4.35 4.68 -6.73
CA SER A 90 -3.96 5.91 -6.06
C SER A 90 -3.37 6.85 -7.09
N TYR A 91 -3.66 8.13 -6.96
CA TYR A 91 -3.08 9.19 -7.78
C TYR A 91 -2.66 10.34 -6.87
N TRP A 92 -1.47 10.90 -7.12
CA TRP A 92 -0.98 12.08 -6.41
C TRP A 92 -0.01 12.86 -7.29
N ILE A 93 0.31 14.08 -6.88
CA ILE A 93 1.33 14.93 -7.50
C ILE A 93 2.54 14.92 -6.58
N SER A 94 3.72 14.60 -7.12
CA SER A 94 4.97 14.60 -6.35
C SER A 94 5.39 16.03 -5.98
N PRO A 95 6.27 16.22 -4.99
CA PRO A 95 6.83 17.53 -4.68
C PRO A 95 7.51 18.23 -5.88
N GLU A 96 7.95 17.45 -6.87
CA GLU A 96 8.55 17.91 -8.12
C GLU A 96 7.50 18.24 -9.21
N GLY A 97 6.20 18.12 -8.91
CA GLY A 97 5.10 18.37 -9.83
C GLY A 97 4.77 17.21 -10.77
N GLN A 98 5.37 16.03 -10.57
CA GLN A 98 5.11 14.85 -11.41
C GLN A 98 3.80 14.19 -10.99
N LYS A 99 2.93 13.92 -11.97
CA LYS A 99 1.72 13.11 -11.74
C LYS A 99 2.12 11.64 -11.59
N ILE A 100 1.81 11.06 -10.44
CA ILE A 100 2.09 9.66 -10.14
C ILE A 100 0.77 8.91 -10.02
N SER A 101 0.69 7.78 -10.72
CA SER A 101 -0.41 6.83 -10.60
C SER A 101 0.13 5.47 -10.17
N LEU A 102 -0.60 4.83 -9.27
CA LEU A 102 -0.34 3.48 -8.78
C LEU A 102 -1.65 2.69 -8.89
N THR A 103 -1.60 1.54 -9.53
CA THR A 103 -2.67 0.55 -9.52
C THR A 103 -2.15 -0.74 -8.92
N TRP A 104 -2.99 -1.51 -8.26
CA TRP A 104 -2.55 -2.75 -7.63
C TRP A 104 -3.68 -3.78 -7.53
N VAL A 105 -3.28 -5.04 -7.48
CA VAL A 105 -4.14 -6.19 -7.17
C VAL A 105 -3.47 -6.99 -6.06
N ALA A 106 -4.26 -7.45 -5.10
CA ALA A 106 -3.85 -8.32 -4.01
C ALA A 106 -4.77 -9.55 -3.99
N ASP A 107 -4.21 -10.70 -4.34
CA ASP A 107 -4.89 -12.01 -4.41
C ASP A 107 -3.97 -13.13 -3.88
N GLU A 108 -4.22 -14.39 -4.25
CA GLU A 108 -3.38 -15.53 -3.84
C GLU A 108 -1.93 -15.40 -4.30
N GLY A 109 -1.67 -14.63 -5.36
CA GLY A 109 -0.33 -14.31 -5.85
C GLY A 109 0.36 -13.19 -5.06
N GLY A 110 -0.28 -12.67 -4.02
CA GLY A 110 0.23 -11.57 -3.21
C GLY A 110 -0.03 -10.19 -3.84
N PHE A 111 0.68 -9.18 -3.33
CA PHE A 111 0.53 -7.78 -3.75
C PHE A 111 1.30 -7.49 -5.05
N GLN A 112 0.59 -7.04 -6.07
CA GLN A 112 1.11 -6.83 -7.43
C GLN A 112 0.88 -5.37 -7.84
N PRO A 113 1.78 -4.44 -7.49
CA PRO A 113 1.68 -3.04 -7.85
C PRO A 113 2.14 -2.78 -9.29
N LYS A 114 1.52 -1.78 -9.93
CA LYS A 114 1.84 -1.30 -11.27
C LYS A 114 1.84 0.23 -11.27
N GLY A 115 2.92 0.82 -11.75
CA GLY A 115 3.08 2.25 -11.92
C GLY A 115 4.45 2.57 -12.51
N ASP A 116 4.53 3.61 -13.32
CA ASP A 116 5.75 3.98 -14.06
C ASP A 116 6.94 4.35 -13.16
N HIS A 117 6.64 4.73 -11.92
CA HIS A 117 7.62 5.10 -10.89
C HIS A 117 8.20 3.88 -10.15
N LEU A 118 7.69 2.67 -10.38
CA LEU A 118 8.15 1.48 -9.69
C LEU A 118 9.46 0.96 -10.30
N PRO A 119 10.37 0.39 -9.49
CA PRO A 119 11.56 -0.26 -10.01
C PRO A 119 11.22 -1.40 -10.98
N VAL A 120 11.86 -1.40 -12.14
CA VAL A 120 11.79 -2.55 -13.07
C VAL A 120 12.84 -3.55 -12.65
N ALA A 121 12.43 -4.80 -12.40
CA ALA A 121 13.35 -5.87 -12.05
C ALA A 121 14.39 -6.07 -13.18
N PRO A 122 15.69 -6.25 -12.85
CA PRO A 122 16.71 -6.47 -13.86
C PRO A 122 16.46 -7.77 -14.63
N VAL A 123 16.51 -7.70 -15.96
CA VAL A 123 16.40 -8.87 -16.84
C VAL A 123 17.71 -9.65 -16.77
N HIS A 124 17.69 -10.84 -16.17
CA HIS A 124 18.82 -11.76 -16.22
C HIS A 124 18.77 -12.57 -17.52
N VAL A 125 19.61 -12.22 -18.49
CA VAL A 125 19.80 -13.04 -19.69
C VAL A 125 20.74 -14.19 -19.34
N PHE A 126 20.17 -15.35 -18.97
CA PHE A 126 20.96 -16.56 -18.82
C PHE A 126 21.37 -17.06 -20.21
N THR A 127 22.64 -16.89 -20.55
CA THR A 127 23.23 -17.72 -21.61
C THR A 127 23.56 -19.06 -20.97
N LEU A 128 22.75 -20.08 -21.27
CA LEU A 128 23.13 -21.44 -20.88
C LEU A 128 24.42 -21.79 -21.64
N PRO A 129 25.44 -22.33 -20.96
CA PRO A 129 26.62 -22.82 -21.66
C PRO A 129 26.16 -23.91 -22.63
N VAL A 130 26.49 -23.75 -23.91
CA VAL A 130 26.37 -24.85 -24.87
C VAL A 130 27.33 -25.93 -24.38
N ALA A 131 26.80 -27.11 -24.05
CA ALA A 131 27.63 -28.24 -23.66
C ALA A 131 28.71 -28.47 -24.74
N PRO A 132 29.99 -28.65 -24.36
CA PRO A 132 31.03 -28.97 -25.32
C PRO A 132 30.59 -30.16 -26.17
N ALA A 133 30.84 -30.09 -27.48
CA ALA A 133 30.66 -31.26 -28.33
C ALA A 133 31.45 -32.42 -27.73
N LEU A 134 30.78 -33.57 -27.53
CA LEU A 134 31.45 -34.76 -26.99
C LEU A 134 32.66 -35.08 -27.88
N PRO A 135 33.82 -35.43 -27.31
CA PRO A 135 35.07 -35.62 -28.07
C PRO A 135 35.05 -36.87 -28.95
N TYR A 136 33.93 -37.60 -29.01
CA TYR A 136 33.79 -38.79 -29.83
C TYR A 136 32.68 -38.59 -30.86
N GLN A 137 33.02 -38.81 -32.13
CA GLN A 137 32.03 -39.15 -33.15
C GLN A 137 31.69 -40.63 -32.96
N ARG A 138 30.39 -40.96 -32.88
CA ARG A 138 29.93 -42.36 -32.84
C ARG A 138 30.31 -43.04 -34.16
N THR A 139 31.49 -43.65 -34.16
CA THR A 139 32.06 -44.42 -35.27
C THR A 139 31.78 -45.89 -34.99
N GLY A 140 30.51 -46.26 -35.11
CA GLY A 140 30.10 -47.64 -35.01
C GLY A 140 28.75 -47.82 -35.68
N LEU A 141 28.64 -48.81 -36.57
CA LEU A 141 27.35 -49.34 -36.98
C LEU A 141 26.67 -49.81 -35.70
N GLY A 142 25.60 -49.12 -35.31
CA GLY A 142 24.74 -49.58 -34.23
C GLY A 142 24.25 -50.97 -34.60
N TYR A 143 24.64 -51.96 -33.81
CA TYR A 143 24.01 -53.27 -33.83
C TYR A 143 22.64 -53.17 -33.17
#